data_AF-A0A1L9RQ36-F1
#
_entry.id   AF-A0A1L9RQ36-F1
#
_cell.length_a   1.000
_cell.length_b   1.000
_cell.length_c   1.000
_cell.angle_alpha   90.00
_cell.angle_beta   90.00
_cell.angle_gamma   90.00
#
_symmetry.space_group_name_H-M   'P 1'
#
loop_
_entity.id
_entity.type
_entity.pdbx_description
1 polymer ?
#
loop_
_entity_poly.entity_id
_entity_poly.type
_entity_poly.pdbx_seq_one_letter_code
_entity_poly.pdbx_strand_id
1 'polypeptide(L)' 'MTSMQQIDGKCVDPRKLIKLLRNVYGISEEGKNNFYVELRLNKYKIYRTTDGPDLTEDDIRACRTRQRLRP' A
#
# COMPACT_ATOMS: atom_id res chain seq x y z
N MET A 1 8.41 -16.86 3.00
CA MET A 1 7.73 -16.31 4.20
C MET A 1 6.95 -15.08 3.75
N THR A 2 5.66 -14.95 4.07
CA THR A 2 4.89 -13.75 3.72
C THR A 2 5.12 -12.68 4.78
N SER A 3 5.74 -11.56 4.40
CA SER A 3 6.01 -10.46 5.32
C SER A 3 4.84 -9.49 5.35
N MET A 4 4.31 -9.17 6.54
CA MET A 4 3.13 -8.33 6.74
C MET A 4 3.51 -6.98 7.35
N GLN A 5 3.09 -5.90 6.70
CA GLN A 5 3.19 -4.53 7.20
C GLN A 5 1.79 -3.96 7.45
N GLN A 6 1.61 -3.18 8.51
CA GLN A 6 0.35 -2.48 8.79
C GLN A 6 0.55 -0.96 8.72
N ILE A 7 -0.35 -0.27 8.02
CA ILE A 7 -0.36 1.19 7.91
C ILE A 7 -1.72 1.76 8.29
N ASP A 8 -1.73 2.99 8.79
CA ASP A 8 -2.97 3.73 9.03
C ASP A 8 -3.63 4.09 7.68
N GLY A 9 -4.90 3.72 7.52
CA GLY A 9 -5.68 3.99 6.30
C GLY A 9 -6.38 5.34 6.33
N LYS A 10 -6.38 6.06 7.46
CA LYS A 10 -6.97 7.38 7.57
C LYS A 10 -6.24 8.33 6.63
N CYS A 11 -7.02 8.96 5.75
CA CYS A 11 -6.50 9.88 4.74
C CYS A 11 -5.52 9.24 3.74
N VAL A 12 -5.50 7.92 3.56
CA VAL A 12 -4.76 7.26 2.47
C VAL A 12 -5.69 7.08 1.27
N ASP A 13 -5.22 7.44 0.07
CA ASP A 13 -5.92 7.19 -1.18
C ASP A 13 -5.66 5.73 -1.63
N PRO A 14 -6.71 4.89 -1.72
CA PRO A 14 -6.54 3.48 -2.08
C PRO A 14 -5.92 3.30 -3.47
N ARG A 15 -6.21 4.18 -4.43
CA ARG A 15 -5.68 4.06 -5.81
C ARG A 15 -4.20 4.37 -5.85
N LYS A 16 -3.77 5.38 -5.09
CA LYS A 16 -2.34 5.71 -4.95
C LYS A 16 -1.59 4.60 -4.24
N LEU A 17 -2.18 4.04 -3.17
CA LEU A 17 -1.61 2.92 -2.44
C LEU A 17 -1.39 1.72 -3.37
N ILE A 18 -2.42 1.26 -4.08
CA ILE A 18 -2.28 0.12 -5.00
C ILE A 18 -1.25 0.40 -6.10
N LYS A 19 -1.21 1.62 -6.65
CA LYS A 19 -0.21 2.01 -7.66
C LYS A 19 1.22 1.92 -7.09
N LEU A 20 1.45 2.46 -5.89
CA LEU A 20 2.73 2.37 -5.20
C LEU A 20 3.11 0.91 -4.97
N LEU A 21 2.20 0.08 -4.47
CA LEU A 21 2.47 -1.33 -4.20
C LEU A 21 2.85 -2.11 -5.47
N ARG A 22 2.22 -1.83 -6.61
CA ARG A 22 2.61 -2.41 -7.91
C ARG A 22 3.99 -1.94 -8.35
N ASN A 23 4.37 -0.70 -8.06
CA ASN A 23 5.70 -0.20 -8.40
C ASN A 23 6.80 -0.80 -7.52
N VAL A 24 6.52 -1.00 -6.22
CA VAL A 24 7.51 -1.49 -5.25
C VAL A 24 7.65 -3.02 -5.31
N TYR A 25 6.53 -3.75 -5.30
CA TYR A 25 6.53 -5.22 -5.22
C TYR A 25 6.37 -5.90 -6.59
N GLY A 26 5.92 -5.15 -7.61
CA GLY A 26 5.76 -5.68 -8.95
C GLY A 26 4.56 -6.60 -9.12
N ILE A 27 4.52 -7.21 -10.30
CA ILE A 27 3.61 -8.29 -10.68
C ILE A 27 4.46 -9.53 -11.01
N SER A 28 3.95 -10.72 -10.75
CA SER A 28 4.57 -11.97 -11.15
C SER A 28 4.51 -12.16 -12.66
N GLU A 29 5.27 -13.12 -13.19
CA GLU A 29 5.26 -13.49 -14.61
C GLU A 29 3.87 -13.94 -15.10
N GLU A 30 3.02 -14.44 -14.19
CA GLU A 30 1.62 -14.78 -14.47
C GLU A 30 0.67 -13.56 -14.44
N GLY A 31 1.19 -12.35 -14.25
CA GLY A 31 0.41 -11.12 -14.17
C GLY A 31 -0.34 -10.90 -12.84
N LYS A 32 -0.04 -11.70 -11.81
CA LYS A 32 -0.64 -11.55 -10.46
C LYS A 32 0.17 -10.55 -9.64
N ASN A 33 -0.46 -9.84 -8.72
CA ASN A 33 0.28 -8.94 -7.82
C ASN A 33 1.14 -9.76 -6.85
N ASN A 34 2.37 -9.32 -6.60
CA ASN A 34 3.24 -9.89 -5.56
C ASN A 34 2.88 -9.41 -4.15
N PHE A 35 1.65 -8.95 -3.97
CA PHE A 35 1.15 -8.40 -2.72
C PHE A 35 -0.35 -8.58 -2.61
N TYR A 36 -0.82 -8.57 -1.38
CA TYR A 36 -2.22 -8.59 -1.01
C TYR A 36 -2.51 -7.50 0.03
N VAL A 37 -3.68 -6.88 -0.04
CA VAL A 37 -4.06 -5.79 0.85
C VAL A 37 -5.42 -6.07 1.47
N GLU A 38 -5.49 -5.98 2.79
CA GLU A 38 -6.76 -5.97 3.54
C GLU A 38 -6.99 -4.59 4.14
N LEU A 39 -8.22 -4.09 4.08
CA LEU A 39 -8.66 -2.91 4.80
C LEU A 39 -9.63 -3.33 5.92
N ARG A 40 -9.24 -3.14 7.18
CA ARG A 40 -10.11 -3.35 8.34
C ARG A 40 -9.92 -2.23 9.36
N LEU A 41 -11.03 -1.72 9.90
CA LEU A 41 -11.04 -0.69 10.95
C LEU A 41 -10.12 0.51 10.62
N ASN A 42 -10.17 1.00 9.37
CA ASN A 42 -9.32 2.08 8.85
C ASN A 42 -7.81 1.79 8.91
N LYS A 43 -7.41 0.52 8.89
CA LYS A 43 -6.01 0.10 8.80
C LYS A 43 -5.83 -0.80 7.58
N TYR A 44 -4.79 -0.51 6.80
CA TYR A 44 -4.37 -1.40 5.73
C TYR A 44 -3.37 -2.39 6.28
N LYS A 45 -3.60 -3.68 6.02
CA LYS A 45 -2.61 -4.73 6.16
C LYS A 45 -2.11 -5.11 4.78
N ILE A 46 -0.81 -5.00 4.59
CA ILE A 46 -0.14 -5.24 3.32
C ILE A 46 0.70 -6.50 3.51
N TYR A 47 0.35 -7.53 2.77
CA TYR A 47 1.03 -8.82 2.76
C TYR A 47 1.87 -8.89 1.49
N ARG A 48 3.16 -9.16 1.63
CA ARG A 48 4.10 -9.29 0.52
C ARG A 48 4.39 -10.76 0.25
N THR A 49 4.41 -11.15 -1.02
CA THR A 49 4.79 -12.51 -1.45
C THR A 49 6.27 -12.60 -1.86
N THR A 50 6.96 -11.46 -1.95
CA THR A 50 8.39 -11.34 -2.27
C THR A 50 9.15 -10.64 -1.14
N ASP A 51 10.46 -10.90 -1.07
CA ASP A 51 11.38 -10.18 -0.18
C ASP A 51 11.65 -8.76 -0.72
N GLY A 52 10.64 -7.90 -0.58
CA GLY A 52 10.72 -6.47 -0.89
C GLY A 52 10.84 -5.63 0.38
N PRO A 53 11.41 -4.40 0.29
CA PRO A 53 11.52 -3.50 1.43
C PRO A 53 10.14 -3.13 1.99
N ASP A 54 10.07 -2.77 3.27
CA ASP A 54 8.86 -2.17 3.83
C ASP A 54 8.60 -0.81 3.22
N LEU A 55 7.32 -0.43 3.13
CA LEU A 55 6.96 0.94 2.75
C LEU A 55 7.49 1.90 3.82
N THR A 56 8.18 2.94 3.38
CA THR A 56 8.63 4.01 4.27
C THR A 56 7.48 4.95 4.63
N GLU A 57 7.67 5.78 5.65
CA GLU A 57 6.68 6.81 6.00
C GLU A 57 6.46 7.82 4.86
N ASP A 58 7.49 8.11 4.06
CA ASP A 58 7.38 8.98 2.89
C ASP A 58 6.55 8.37 1.77
N ASP A 59 6.69 7.05 1.53
CA ASP A 59 5.84 6.32 0.58
C ASP A 59 4.37 6.37 0.99
N ILE A 60 4.09 6.15 2.28
CA ILE A 60 2.75 6.23 2.85
C ILE A 60 2.22 7.68 2.75
N ARG A 61 3.06 8.67 3.01
CA ARG A 61 2.71 10.10 2.91
C ARG A 61 2.36 10.50 1.48
N ALA A 62 3.08 10.01 0.48
CA ALA A 62 2.77 10.24 -0.93
C ALA A 62 1.38 9.70 -1.33
N CYS A 63 0.93 8.64 -0.65
CA CYS A 63 -0.40 8.06 -0.83
C CYS A 63 -1.51 8.83 -0.14
N ARG A 64 -1.22 9.84 0.70
CA ARG A 64 -2.27 10.57 1.39
C ARG A 64 -3.17 11.34 0.42
N THR A 65 -4.47 11.37 0.71
CA THR A 65 -5.42 12.24 0.03
C THR A 65 -5.04 13.68 0.38
N ARG A 66 -4.95 14.55 -0.63
CA ARG A 66 -4.97 15.98 -0.35
C ARG A 66 -6.36 16.23 0.22
N GLN A 67 -6.47 16.45 1.54
CA GLN A 67 -7.69 17.08 2.06
C GLN A 67 -7.80 18.39 1.28
N ARG A 68 -8.73 18.43 0.32
CA ARG A 68 -9.20 19.71 -0.18
C ARG A 68 -9.74 20.39 1.05
N LEU A 69 -8.99 21.35 1.59
CA LEU A 69 -9.58 22.46 2.33
C LEU A 69 -10.67 22.98 1.39
N ARG A 70 -11.92 22.60 1.65
CA ARG A 70 -13.04 23.28 1.00
C ARG A 70 -12.97 24.71 1.54
N PRO A 71 -12.82 25.73 0.67
CA PRO A 71 -12.96 27.12 1.08
C PRO A 71 -14.37 27.37 1.62
#